data_AF-A0A258BU59-F1
#
_entry.id   AF-A0A258BU59-F1
#
_cell.length_a   1.000
_cell.length_b   1.000
_cell.length_c   1.000
_cell.angle_alpha   90.00
_cell.angle_beta   90.00
_cell.angle_gamma   90.00
#
_symmetry.space_group_name_H-M   'P 1'
#
loop_
_entity.id
_entity.type
_entity.pdbx_description
1 polymer ?
#
loop_
_entity_poly.entity_id
_entity_poly.type
_entity_poly.pdbx_seq_one_letter_code
_entity_poly.pdbx_strand_id
1 'polypeptide(L)'
;MWRALLDFRARHGRYWKRALSLKWMNGSDEFEPFSASLRMVRNQLGPTWLHALRPASLDAAARRLTALDSQPDNCRVEPMLSGEPCASDQ
;
A
#
# COMPACT_ATOMS: atom_id res chain seq x y z
N MET A 1 -3.71 0.31 -0.39
CA MET A 1 -4.37 -0.38 0.74
C MET A 1 -3.47 -0.59 1.94
N TRP A 2 -2.37 -1.37 1.86
CA TRP A 2 -1.54 -1.67 3.02
C TRP A 2 -0.91 -0.44 3.70
N ARG A 3 -0.45 0.54 2.92
CA ARG A 3 0.05 1.83 3.44
C ARG A 3 -0.96 2.53 4.36
N ALA A 4 -2.23 2.60 3.94
CA ALA A 4 -3.29 3.23 4.74
C ALA A 4 -3.53 2.54 6.09
N LEU A 5 -3.50 1.20 6.12
CA LEU A 5 -3.64 0.45 7.37
C LEU A 5 -2.44 0.63 8.30
N LEU A 6 -1.23 0.71 7.74
CA LEU A 6 -0.01 0.94 8.52
C LEU A 6 0.04 2.33 9.12
N ASP A 7 -0.29 3.34 8.32
CA ASP A 7 -0.40 4.74 8.74
C ASP A 7 -1.48 4.90 9.82
N PHE A 8 -2.65 4.31 9.62
CA PHE A 8 -3.72 4.31 10.62
C PHE A 8 -3.29 3.60 11.92
N ARG A 9 -2.58 2.47 11.83
CA ARG A 9 -2.01 1.77 13.00
C ARG A 9 -0.99 2.63 13.73
N ALA A 10 -0.13 3.34 13.00
CA ALA A 10 0.89 4.20 13.60
C ALA A 10 0.26 5.34 14.42
N ARG A 11 -0.80 5.96 13.90
CA ARG A 11 -1.53 7.04 14.60
C ARG A 11 -2.32 6.58 15.82
N HIS A 12 -2.96 5.41 15.73
CA HIS A 12 -3.90 4.94 16.76
C HIS A 12 -3.30 3.90 17.74
N GLY A 13 -2.07 3.42 17.50
CA GLY A 13 -1.36 2.49 18.37
C GLY A 13 -2.09 1.14 18.52
N ARG A 14 -2.07 0.56 19.73
CA ARG A 14 -2.61 -0.79 19.98
C ARG A 14 -4.11 -0.93 19.75
N TYR A 15 -4.87 0.17 19.83
CA TYR A 15 -6.33 0.18 19.68
C TYR A 15 -6.79 0.48 18.25
N TRP A 16 -5.87 0.53 17.29
CA TRP A 16 -6.16 0.91 15.91
C TRP A 16 -7.28 0.08 15.28
N LYS A 17 -7.38 -1.22 15.54
CA LYS A 17 -8.48 -2.05 15.01
C LYS A 17 -9.84 -1.57 15.51
N ARG A 18 -9.95 -1.31 16.82
CA ARG A 18 -11.20 -0.82 17.42
C ARG A 18 -11.56 0.55 16.87
N ALA A 19 -10.58 1.44 16.75
CA ALA A 19 -10.77 2.78 16.19
C ALA A 19 -11.21 2.71 14.72
N LEU A 20 -10.62 1.82 13.93
CA LEU A 20 -10.98 1.65 12.52
C LEU A 20 -12.38 1.06 12.35
N SER A 21 -12.74 0.03 13.14
CA SER A 21 -14.11 -0.52 13.14
C SER A 21 -15.14 0.56 13.51
N LEU A 22 -14.88 1.37 14.53
CA LEU A 22 -15.76 2.49 14.91
C LEU A 22 -15.92 3.49 13.77
N LYS A 23 -14.81 3.87 13.12
CA LYS A 23 -14.82 4.80 11.98
C LYS A 23 -15.59 4.27 10.77
N TRP A 24 -15.53 2.97 10.52
CA TRP A 24 -16.32 2.34 9.47
C TRP A 24 -17.82 2.28 9.78
N MET A 25 -18.20 2.13 11.05
CA MET A 25 -19.60 2.08 11.47
C MET A 25 -20.26 3.46 11.49
N ASN A 26 -19.52 4.48 11.92
CA ASN A 26 -20.05 5.84 12.03
C ASN A 26 -19.85 6.70 10.76
N GLY A 27 -19.18 6.15 9.73
CA GLY A 27 -18.87 6.85 8.49
C GLY A 27 -17.79 7.94 8.61
N SER A 28 -17.17 8.10 9.78
CA SER A 28 -16.09 9.06 10.01
C SER A 28 -14.76 8.63 9.37
N ASP A 29 -14.72 7.48 8.67
CA ASP A 29 -13.58 7.11 7.83
C ASP A 29 -13.31 8.11 6.70
N GLU A 30 -14.30 8.93 6.31
CA GLU A 30 -14.14 9.99 5.30
C GLU A 30 -13.11 11.05 5.69
N PHE A 31 -13.00 11.36 6.98
CA PHE A 31 -12.06 12.36 7.51
C PHE A 31 -10.64 11.81 7.69
N GLU A 32 -10.43 10.52 7.42
CA GLU A 32 -9.11 9.92 7.56
C GLU A 32 -8.22 10.15 6.34
N PRO A 33 -6.92 10.37 6.57
CA PRO A 33 -5.92 10.18 5.55
C PRO A 33 -6.07 8.80 4.90
N PHE A 34 -6.09 8.77 3.57
CA PHE A 34 -6.31 7.56 2.78
C PHE A 34 -7.70 6.91 2.96
N SER A 35 -8.73 7.70 3.27
CA SER A 35 -10.14 7.26 3.40
C SER A 35 -10.59 6.33 2.27
N ALA A 36 -10.31 6.68 1.01
CA ALA A 36 -10.62 5.84 -0.15
C ALA A 36 -9.99 4.44 -0.07
N SER A 37 -8.72 4.35 0.37
CA SER A 37 -8.05 3.06 0.56
C SER A 37 -8.66 2.27 1.71
N LEU A 38 -8.97 2.91 2.84
CA LEU A 38 -9.59 2.24 3.99
C LEU A 38 -10.99 1.71 3.63
N ARG A 39 -11.74 2.47 2.84
CA ARG A 39 -13.05 2.08 2.32
C ARG A 39 -12.93 0.91 1.34
N MET A 40 -11.90 0.88 0.51
CA MET A 40 -11.62 -0.25 -0.37
C MET A 40 -11.31 -1.53 0.42
N VAL A 41 -10.53 -1.44 1.51
CA VAL A 41 -10.33 -2.58 2.44
C VAL A 41 -11.67 -3.07 2.97
N ARG A 42 -12.50 -2.16 3.50
CA ARG A 42 -13.82 -2.50 4.05
C ARG A 42 -14.70 -3.17 3.00
N ASN A 43 -14.79 -2.61 1.81
CA ASN A 43 -15.68 -3.09 0.76
C ASN A 43 -15.23 -4.45 0.19
N GLN A 44 -13.92 -4.71 0.12
CA GLN A 44 -13.41 -5.98 -0.42
C GLN A 44 -13.34 -7.10 0.61
N LEU A 45 -13.00 -6.79 1.86
CA LEU A 45 -12.68 -7.79 2.89
C LEU A 45 -13.69 -7.84 4.03
N GLY A 46 -14.47 -6.77 4.21
CA GLY A 46 -15.47 -6.66 5.27
C GLY A 46 -14.90 -6.38 6.67
N PRO A 47 -15.78 -6.06 7.64
CA PRO A 47 -15.38 -5.76 9.01
C PRO A 47 -14.81 -6.98 9.74
N THR A 48 -15.33 -8.18 9.46
CA THR A 48 -14.88 -9.44 10.10
C THR A 48 -13.41 -9.73 9.80
N TRP A 49 -12.94 -9.40 8.60
CA TRP A 49 -11.53 -9.57 8.23
C TRP A 49 -10.58 -8.76 9.13
N LEU A 50 -10.99 -7.55 9.56
CA LEU A 50 -10.15 -6.72 10.43
C LEU A 50 -9.88 -7.39 11.78
N HIS A 51 -10.86 -8.13 12.31
CA HIS A 51 -10.70 -8.92 13.53
C HIS A 51 -9.76 -10.10 13.31
N ALA A 52 -9.90 -10.82 12.19
CA ALA A 52 -9.06 -11.97 11.83
C ALA A 52 -7.62 -11.59 11.42
N LEU A 53 -7.38 -10.32 11.07
CA LEU A 53 -6.08 -9.86 10.58
C LEU A 53 -4.98 -10.05 11.63
N ARG A 54 -3.99 -10.88 11.32
CA ARG A 54 -2.86 -11.11 12.23
C ARG A 54 -1.87 -9.94 12.19
N PRO A 55 -1.31 -9.52 13.34
CA PRO A 55 -0.28 -8.47 13.39
C PRO A 55 0.90 -8.77 12.45
N ALA A 56 1.35 -10.03 12.39
CA ALA A 56 2.43 -10.48 11.52
C ALA A 56 2.18 -10.21 10.04
N SER A 57 0.92 -10.28 9.57
CA SER A 57 0.57 -9.96 8.18
C SER A 57 0.77 -8.48 7.87
N LEU A 58 0.45 -7.61 8.84
CA LEU A 58 0.67 -6.16 8.71
C LEU A 58 2.17 -5.84 8.76
N ASP A 59 2.92 -6.49 9.65
CA ASP A 59 4.37 -6.29 9.77
C ASP A 59 5.11 -6.76 8.52
N ALA A 60 4.71 -7.89 7.93
CA ALA A 60 5.24 -8.36 6.66
C ALA A 60 4.92 -7.37 5.52
N ALA A 61 3.71 -6.81 5.49
CA ALA A 61 3.35 -5.78 4.52
C ALA A 61 4.18 -4.50 4.70
N ALA A 62 4.46 -4.09 5.95
CA ALA A 62 5.32 -2.96 6.25
C ALA A 62 6.73 -3.15 5.69
N ARG A 63 7.35 -4.30 5.95
CA ARG A 63 8.68 -4.63 5.42
C ARG A 63 8.73 -4.60 3.89
N ARG A 64 7.71 -5.16 3.24
CA ARG A 64 7.60 -5.16 1.77
C ARG A 64 7.50 -3.73 1.22
N LEU A 65 6.70 -2.88 1.85
CA LEU A 65 6.57 -1.48 1.44
C LEU A 65 7.87 -0.70 1.65
N THR A 66 8.56 -0.90 2.77
CA THR A 66 9.88 -0.31 3.00
C THR A 66 10.89 -0.78 1.96
N ALA A 67 10.91 -2.06 1.61
CA ALA A 67 11.79 -2.60 0.58
C ALA A 67 11.53 -1.98 -0.80
N LEU A 68 10.25 -1.78 -1.16
CA LEU A 68 9.88 -1.09 -2.40
C LEU A 68 10.31 0.38 -2.41
N ASP A 69 10.20 1.07 -1.28
CA ASP A 69 10.61 2.47 -1.11
C ASP A 69 12.14 2.62 -1.15
N SER A 70 12.86 1.61 -0.67
CA SER A 70 14.32 1.56 -0.66
C SER A 70 14.92 1.06 -1.97
N GLN A 71 14.11 0.68 -2.96
CA GLN A 71 14.63 0.22 -4.24
C GLN A 71 15.12 1.46 -5.01
N PRO A 72 16.44 1.62 -5.23
CA PRO A 72 16.92 2.69 -6.10
C PRO A 72 16.34 2.48 -7.48
N ASP A 73 16.10 3.58 -8.19
CA ASP A 73 15.70 3.65 -9.60
C ASP A 73 16.77 3.00 -10.50
N ASN A 74 16.95 1.68 -10.41
CA ASN A 74 17.92 0.92 -11.21
C ASN A 74 17.25 -0.10 -12.13
N CYS A 75 15.92 -0.09 -12.19
CA CYS A 75 15.15 -0.76 -13.24
C CYS A 75 14.86 0.18 -14.42
N ARG A 76 15.77 1.11 -14.73
CA ARG A 76 15.88 1.64 -16.09
C ARG A 76 16.62 0.59 -16.91
N VAL A 77 15.92 -0.49 -17.27
CA VAL A 77 16.26 -1.21 -18.49
C VAL A 77 15.90 -0.23 -19.60
N GLU A 78 16.82 0.69 -19.92
CA GLU A 78 16.81 1.29 -21.25
C GLU A 78 16.76 0.09 -22.20
N PRO A 79 15.76 -0.03 -23.09
CA PRO A 79 15.96 -0.87 -24.24
C PRO A 79 17.19 -0.28 -24.94
N MET A 80 18.32 -0.97 -24.81
CA MET A 80 19.49 -0.75 -25.64
C MET A 80 18.99 -0.98 -27.08
N LEU A 81 18.48 0.08 -27.72
CA LEU A 81 18.43 0.15 -29.17
C LEU A 81 19.89 0.20 -29.59
N SER A 82 20.47 -0.99 -29.78
CA SER A 82 21.70 -1.15 -30.55
C SER A 82 21.51 -0.38 -31.85
N GLY A 83 22.36 0.63 -32.02
CA GLY A 83 22.47 1.35 -33.27
C GLY A 83 22.97 0.39 -34.33
N GLU A 84 22.22 0.26 -35.40
CA GLU A 84 22.73 -0.18 -36.68
C GLU A 84 22.93 1.13 -37.49
N PRO A 85 24.17 1.59 -37.76
CA PRO A 85 24.36 2.62 -38.77
C PRO A 85 24.06 1.98 -40.12
N CYS A 86 22.98 2.41 -40.78
CA CYS A 86 22.81 2.18 -42.21
C CYS A 86 24.02 2.82 -42.91
N ALA A 87 24.96 1.98 -43.34
CA ALA A 87 26.04 2.37 -44.22
C ALA A 87 25.43 2.88 -45.53
N SER A 88 25.66 4.16 -45.82
CA SER A 88 25.54 4.70 -47.17
C SER A 88 26.68 4.12 -48.02
N ASP A 89 26.33 3.41 -49.08
CA ASP A 89 27.08 3.22 -50.34
C ASP A 89 26.12 2.39 -51.23
N GLN A 90 25.71 2.73 -52.44
CA GLN A 90 26.28 3.56 -53.50
C GLN A 90 25.15 3.92 -54.49
#